data_AF-A0A0S2DG37-F1
#
_entry.id   AF-A0A0S2DG37-F1
#
_cell.length_a   1.000
_cell.length_b   1.000
_cell.length_c   1.000
_cell.angle_alpha   90.00
_cell.angle_beta   90.00
_cell.angle_gamma   90.00
#
_symmetry.space_group_name_H-M   'P 1'
#
loop_
_entity.id
_entity.type
_entity.pdbx_description
1 polymer ?
#
loop_
_entity_poly.entity_id
_entity_poly.type
_entity_poly.pdbx_seq_one_letter_code
_entity_poly.pdbx_strand_id
1 'polypeptide(L)'
;MQAVAALFASEKGGDWDAYSSLSEVNWTDPTPQETIKGRYSRSGRILLKGFSIKDIPNGRPGTEYATAKKNEGESTISISGSLSGVESVSISKPFYSDDYLGILKTQFGASNVSVIANKCPAPDYQEGAGDGAFFEATLADKRQVFIQASQQDGGKYTGGFTVFDLARTRPSEAIAAMNCSQIK
;
A
#
# COMPACT_ATOMS: atom_id res chain seq x y z
N MET A 1 -0.63 9.37 2.25
CA MET A 1 0.24 8.55 1.37
C MET A 1 1.42 9.37 0.85
N GLN A 2 1.20 10.57 0.31
CA GLN A 2 2.30 11.40 -0.22
C GLN A 2 3.37 11.75 0.83
N ALA A 3 3.00 12.11 2.06
CA ALA A 3 3.98 12.44 3.11
C ALA A 3 4.78 11.19 3.53
N VAL A 4 4.10 10.04 3.66
CA VAL A 4 4.74 8.74 3.89
C VAL A 4 5.79 8.43 2.81
N ALA A 5 5.41 8.55 1.54
CA ALA A 5 6.31 8.31 0.42
C ALA A 5 7.49 9.29 0.39
N ALA A 6 7.25 10.57 0.70
CA ALA A 6 8.29 11.59 0.76
C ALA A 6 9.32 11.31 1.86
N LEU A 7 8.86 10.86 3.03
CA LEU A 7 9.73 10.43 4.12
C LEU A 7 10.49 9.16 3.73
N PHE A 8 9.80 8.14 3.22
CA PHE A 8 10.42 6.86 2.86
C PHE A 8 11.52 7.02 1.79
N ALA A 9 11.31 7.88 0.81
CA ALA A 9 12.31 8.18 -0.22
C ALA A 9 13.44 9.10 0.26
N SER A 10 13.45 9.56 1.52
CA SER A 10 14.44 10.50 2.04
C SER A 10 15.62 9.80 2.69
N GLU A 11 16.66 10.56 3.03
CA GLU A 11 17.78 10.05 3.84
C GLU A 11 17.32 9.53 5.21
N LYS A 12 16.24 10.11 5.76
CA LYS A 12 15.60 9.65 7.01
C LYS A 12 14.63 8.48 6.80
N GLY A 13 14.44 8.02 5.57
CA GLY A 13 13.46 6.97 5.25
C GLY A 13 13.78 5.62 5.89
N GLY A 14 15.03 5.39 6.29
CA GLY A 14 15.44 4.21 7.06
C GLY A 14 15.29 4.38 8.58
N ASP A 15 15.10 5.59 9.09
CA ASP A 15 14.98 5.83 10.53
C ASP A 15 13.56 5.54 11.02
N TRP A 16 13.43 4.58 11.94
CA TRP A 16 12.15 4.19 12.54
C TRP A 16 11.45 5.35 13.27
N ASP A 17 12.22 6.21 13.95
CA ASP A 17 11.67 7.29 14.76
C ASP A 17 11.14 8.43 13.88
N ALA A 18 11.71 8.61 12.69
CA ALA A 18 11.26 9.64 11.75
C ALA A 18 9.78 9.44 11.34
N TYR A 19 9.28 8.20 11.32
CA TYR A 19 7.88 7.89 10.99
C TYR A 19 6.88 8.35 12.04
N SER A 20 7.33 8.57 13.28
CA SER A 20 6.49 9.14 14.34
C SER A 20 6.09 10.61 14.06
N SER A 21 6.78 11.29 13.14
CA SER A 21 6.44 12.66 12.72
C SER A 21 5.25 12.74 11.75
N LEU A 22 4.80 11.61 11.20
CA LEU A 22 3.72 11.57 10.23
C LEU A 22 2.36 11.74 10.90
N SER A 23 1.86 12.98 10.96
CA SER A 23 0.54 13.29 11.55
C SER A 23 -0.65 12.67 10.81
N GLU A 24 -0.46 12.24 9.55
CA GLU A 24 -1.48 11.54 8.76
C GLU A 24 -1.62 10.05 9.11
N VAL A 25 -0.72 9.51 9.95
CA VAL A 25 -0.73 8.11 10.39
C VAL A 25 -1.10 8.04 11.87
N ASN A 26 -2.14 7.29 12.18
CA ASN A 26 -2.48 6.92 13.55
C ASN A 26 -1.86 5.55 13.86
N TRP A 27 -0.69 5.56 14.49
CA TRP A 27 0.04 4.35 14.84
C TRP A 27 -0.71 3.51 15.88
N THR A 28 -0.90 2.23 15.56
CA THR A 28 -1.45 1.25 16.52
C THR A 28 -0.33 0.74 17.42
N ASP A 29 0.82 0.43 16.81
CA ASP A 29 2.02 0.02 17.54
C ASP A 29 2.86 1.26 17.91
N PRO A 30 3.19 1.45 19.20
CA PRO A 30 3.95 2.62 19.65
C PRO A 30 5.40 2.58 19.15
N THR A 31 5.97 1.38 19.02
CA THR A 31 7.34 1.12 18.57
C THR A 31 7.38 -0.09 17.63
N PRO A 32 8.44 -0.24 16.81
CA PRO A 32 8.61 -1.42 15.96
C PRO A 32 8.69 -2.70 16.81
N GLN A 33 7.91 -3.70 16.42
CA GLN A 33 7.85 -5.01 17.07
C GLN A 33 8.58 -6.04 16.22
N GLU A 34 9.36 -6.91 16.86
CA GLU A 34 9.96 -8.06 16.17
C GLU A 34 8.87 -9.09 15.86
N THR A 35 8.61 -9.33 14.57
CA THR A 35 7.57 -10.27 14.13
C THR A 35 8.13 -11.65 13.80
N ILE A 36 9.35 -11.67 13.28
CA ILE A 36 10.18 -12.85 13.03
C ILE A 36 11.60 -12.44 13.42
N LYS A 37 12.43 -13.39 13.85
CA LYS A 37 13.82 -13.13 14.25
C LYS A 37 14.55 -12.21 13.25
N GLY A 38 14.96 -11.03 13.70
CA GLY A 38 15.66 -10.02 12.91
C GLY A 38 14.79 -9.14 12.01
N ARG A 39 13.47 -9.34 11.99
CA ARG A 39 12.49 -8.57 11.21
C ARG A 39 11.55 -7.83 12.13
N TYR A 40 11.50 -6.52 11.93
CA TYR A 40 10.70 -5.60 12.72
C TYR A 40 9.59 -5.01 11.86
N SER A 41 8.42 -4.81 12.45
CA SER A 41 7.32 -4.12 11.80
C SER A 41 6.61 -3.17 12.75
N ARG A 42 6.00 -2.13 12.21
CA ARG A 42 5.13 -1.21 12.94
C ARG A 42 3.91 -0.92 12.08
N SER A 43 2.73 -1.04 12.67
CA SER A 43 1.47 -0.84 11.96
C SER A 43 0.67 0.35 12.49
N GLY A 44 -0.13 0.93 11.59
CA GLY A 44 -1.00 2.05 11.89
C GLY A 44 -2.14 2.16 10.90
N ARG A 45 -2.94 3.21 11.05
CA ARG A 45 -4.03 3.56 10.13
C ARG A 45 -3.71 4.84 9.40
N ILE A 46 -4.07 4.88 8.14
CA ILE A 46 -3.96 6.07 7.27
C ILE A 46 -5.25 6.22 6.48
N LEU A 47 -5.71 7.47 6.32
CA LEU A 47 -6.86 7.78 5.48
C LEU A 47 -6.38 8.20 4.09
N LEU A 48 -6.75 7.42 3.07
CA LEU A 48 -6.51 7.78 1.67
C LEU A 48 -7.50 8.84 1.20
N LYS A 49 -7.01 9.77 0.37
CA LYS A 49 -7.84 10.82 -0.24
C LYS A 49 -8.74 10.25 -1.34
N GLY A 50 -9.85 10.92 -1.63
CA GLY A 50 -10.75 10.56 -2.74
C GLY A 50 -11.82 9.52 -2.43
N PHE A 51 -11.90 9.07 -1.17
CA PHE A 51 -12.89 8.09 -0.74
C PHE A 51 -13.94 8.71 0.18
N SER A 52 -15.17 8.22 0.04
CA SER A 52 -16.32 8.64 0.84
C SER A 52 -16.72 7.57 1.83
N ILE A 53 -17.51 7.97 2.83
CA ILE A 53 -18.20 7.04 3.71
C ILE A 53 -19.25 6.28 2.91
N LYS A 54 -19.24 4.94 3.00
CA LYS A 54 -20.21 4.05 2.38
C LYS A 54 -20.61 2.96 3.39
N ASP A 55 -21.75 2.32 3.13
CA ASP A 55 -22.15 1.14 3.89
C ASP A 55 -21.29 -0.05 3.44
N ILE A 56 -20.45 -0.52 4.36
CA ILE A 56 -19.45 -1.55 4.13
C ILE A 56 -19.79 -2.77 5.01
N PRO A 57 -19.78 -4.00 4.47
CA PRO A 57 -19.92 -5.21 5.28
C PRO A 57 -18.92 -5.24 6.44
N ASN A 58 -19.37 -5.62 7.62
CA ASN A 58 -18.54 -5.70 8.83
C ASN A 58 -17.53 -6.87 8.81
N GLY A 59 -17.53 -7.68 7.75
CA GLY A 59 -16.64 -8.82 7.58
C GLY A 59 -16.97 -10.01 8.48
N ARG A 60 -18.20 -10.09 9.01
CA ARG A 60 -18.66 -11.20 9.84
C ARG A 60 -19.73 -12.02 9.10
N PRO A 61 -19.63 -13.36 9.12
CA PRO A 61 -20.62 -14.22 8.46
C PRO A 61 -21.88 -14.43 9.31
N GLY A 62 -22.91 -15.00 8.69
CA GLY A 62 -24.10 -15.51 9.38
C GLY A 62 -24.98 -14.41 9.97
N THR A 63 -25.57 -14.68 11.14
CA THR A 63 -26.48 -13.75 11.84
C THR A 63 -25.78 -12.49 12.35
N GLU A 64 -24.44 -12.46 12.36
CA GLU A 64 -23.64 -11.29 12.70
C GLU A 64 -23.31 -10.41 11.49
N TYR A 65 -23.72 -10.79 10.28
CA TYR A 65 -23.58 -9.94 9.11
C TYR A 65 -24.31 -8.62 9.33
N ALA A 66 -23.56 -7.54 9.25
CA ALA A 66 -24.12 -6.18 9.30
C ALA A 66 -23.31 -5.28 8.38
N THR A 67 -23.93 -4.21 7.92
CA THR A 67 -23.24 -3.10 7.25
C THR A 67 -22.94 -2.01 8.27
N ALA A 68 -21.75 -1.44 8.19
CA ALA A 68 -21.34 -0.28 8.98
C ALA A 68 -20.89 0.84 8.05
N LYS A 69 -21.24 2.08 8.38
CA LYS A 69 -20.71 3.25 7.70
C LYS A 69 -19.23 3.37 7.97
N LYS A 70 -18.42 3.15 6.94
CA LYS A 70 -16.95 3.27 7.00
C LYS A 70 -16.44 4.05 5.78
N ASN A 71 -15.32 4.73 5.92
CA ASN A 71 -14.65 5.32 4.77
C ASN A 71 -13.82 4.24 4.06
N GLU A 72 -14.05 4.04 2.77
CA GLU A 72 -13.34 3.03 1.96
C GLU A 72 -11.82 3.26 1.88
N GLY A 73 -11.39 4.50 2.13
CA GLY A 73 -9.98 4.89 2.20
C GLY A 73 -9.32 4.64 3.55
N GLU A 74 -10.06 4.22 4.60
CA GLU A 74 -9.47 3.82 5.88
C GLU A 74 -8.60 2.58 5.67
N SER A 75 -7.30 2.82 5.56
CA SER A 75 -6.31 1.82 5.16
C SER A 75 -5.37 1.52 6.31
N THR A 76 -4.84 0.30 6.32
CA THR A 76 -3.73 -0.06 7.19
C THR A 76 -2.42 0.33 6.51
N ILE A 77 -1.53 0.95 7.26
CA ILE A 77 -0.14 1.13 6.86
C ILE A 77 0.74 0.22 7.71
N SER A 78 1.66 -0.50 7.07
CA SER A 78 2.70 -1.28 7.72
C SER A 78 4.05 -0.83 7.19
N ILE A 79 4.97 -0.55 8.11
CA ILE A 79 6.38 -0.33 7.78
C ILE A 79 7.17 -1.51 8.34
N SER A 80 8.12 -2.01 7.56
CA SER A 80 8.89 -3.20 7.91
C SER A 80 10.36 -3.05 7.55
N GLY A 81 11.21 -3.77 8.25
CA GLY A 81 12.64 -3.77 8.02
C GLY A 81 13.41 -4.57 9.06
N SER A 82 14.61 -4.11 9.35
CA SER A 82 15.51 -4.68 10.35
C SER A 82 15.66 -3.72 11.53
N LEU A 83 16.42 -4.13 12.55
CA LEU A 83 16.77 -3.24 13.65
C LEU A 83 17.53 -2.00 13.15
N SER A 84 18.31 -2.14 12.08
CA SER A 84 19.08 -1.05 11.47
C SER A 84 18.23 -0.06 10.67
N GLY A 85 17.00 -0.39 10.32
CA GLY A 85 16.11 0.59 9.71
C GLY A 85 14.94 0.01 8.92
N VAL A 86 14.11 0.94 8.44
CA VAL A 86 12.96 0.67 7.58
C VAL A 86 13.42 0.38 6.15
N GLU A 87 12.87 -0.69 5.58
CA GLU A 87 13.21 -1.20 4.25
C GLU A 87 12.02 -1.14 3.30
N SER A 88 10.79 -1.29 3.81
CA SER A 88 9.57 -1.32 3.02
C SER A 88 8.41 -0.62 3.72
N VAL A 89 7.53 -0.03 2.91
CA VAL A 89 6.24 0.53 3.34
C VAL A 89 5.13 -0.10 2.51
N SER A 90 4.12 -0.62 3.18
CA SER A 90 2.94 -1.22 2.56
C SER A 90 1.69 -0.52 3.05
N ILE A 91 0.78 -0.18 2.14
CA ILE A 91 -0.53 0.40 2.46
C ILE A 91 -1.61 -0.52 1.90
N SER A 92 -2.43 -1.08 2.79
CA SER A 92 -3.52 -1.99 2.46
C SER A 92 -4.86 -1.29 2.63
N LYS A 93 -5.50 -0.99 1.52
CA LYS A 93 -6.85 -0.42 1.43
C LYS A 93 -7.88 -1.57 1.40
N PRO A 94 -8.95 -1.51 2.19
CA PRO A 94 -10.05 -2.47 2.09
C PRO A 94 -10.68 -2.51 0.69
N PHE A 95 -11.11 -3.70 0.29
CA PHE A 95 -11.72 -4.02 -0.99
C PHE A 95 -10.78 -4.00 -2.18
N TYR A 96 -11.01 -4.94 -3.09
CA TYR A 96 -10.40 -4.92 -4.41
C TYR A 96 -10.78 -3.66 -5.17
N SER A 97 -9.80 -3.16 -5.91
CA SER A 97 -9.93 -2.09 -6.87
C SER A 97 -9.00 -2.43 -8.03
N ASP A 98 -9.48 -2.23 -9.25
CA ASP A 98 -8.71 -2.30 -10.48
C ASP A 98 -8.19 -0.91 -10.92
N ASP A 99 -8.76 0.17 -10.37
CA ASP A 99 -8.35 1.56 -10.61
C ASP A 99 -7.14 2.00 -9.76
N TYR A 100 -6.05 1.25 -9.80
CA TYR A 100 -4.83 1.61 -9.08
C TYR A 100 -4.31 3.00 -9.49
N LEU A 101 -4.36 3.32 -10.79
CA LEU A 101 -3.85 4.57 -11.33
C LEU A 101 -4.67 5.77 -10.84
N GLY A 102 -6.00 5.70 -10.86
CA GLY A 102 -6.87 6.78 -10.38
C GLY A 102 -6.66 7.04 -8.88
N ILE A 103 -6.52 5.98 -8.09
CA ILE A 103 -6.20 6.09 -6.66
C ILE A 103 -4.86 6.80 -6.46
N LEU A 104 -3.79 6.36 -7.13
CA LEU A 104 -2.46 6.95 -7.00
C LEU A 104 -2.44 8.41 -7.48
N LYS A 105 -3.09 8.73 -8.60
CA LYS A 105 -3.24 10.11 -9.09
C LYS A 105 -3.96 11.00 -8.08
N THR A 106 -4.92 10.46 -7.34
CA THR A 106 -5.60 11.19 -6.26
C THR A 106 -4.68 11.41 -5.05
N GLN A 107 -3.78 10.45 -4.76
CA GLN A 107 -2.85 10.57 -3.64
C GLN A 107 -1.67 11.52 -3.92
N PHE A 108 -1.12 11.48 -5.14
CA PHE A 108 0.13 12.16 -5.51
C PHE A 108 -0.05 13.35 -6.47
N GLY A 109 -1.21 13.47 -7.11
CA GLY A 109 -1.48 14.41 -8.20
C GLY A 109 -1.38 13.73 -9.58
N ALA A 110 -2.29 14.10 -10.48
CA ALA A 110 -2.48 13.41 -11.76
C ALA A 110 -1.25 13.43 -12.69
N SER A 111 -0.48 14.52 -12.67
CA SER A 111 0.74 14.71 -13.48
C SER A 111 1.97 14.04 -12.88
N ASN A 112 1.87 13.53 -11.66
CA ASN A 112 3.01 13.04 -10.90
C ASN A 112 3.11 11.52 -10.91
N VAL A 113 2.14 10.81 -11.49
CA VAL A 113 2.09 9.35 -11.50
C VAL A 113 2.07 8.83 -12.93
N SER A 114 2.97 7.89 -13.22
CA SER A 114 3.02 7.18 -14.50
C SER A 114 3.02 5.67 -14.31
N VAL A 115 2.53 4.94 -15.31
CA VAL A 115 2.53 3.47 -15.33
C VAL A 115 3.88 3.00 -15.86
N ILE A 116 4.54 2.10 -15.15
CA ILE A 116 5.77 1.44 -15.60
C ILE A 116 5.43 0.12 -16.30
N ALA A 117 4.59 -0.68 -15.65
CA ALA A 117 4.15 -1.97 -16.14
C ALA A 117 2.74 -2.26 -15.63
N ASN A 118 1.96 -3.02 -16.37
CA ASN A 118 0.62 -3.46 -15.97
C ASN A 118 0.39 -4.91 -16.38
N LYS A 119 -0.83 -5.42 -16.11
CA LYS A 119 -1.21 -6.80 -16.42
C LYS A 119 -0.19 -7.80 -15.86
N CYS A 120 0.26 -7.55 -14.63
CA CYS A 120 1.11 -8.47 -13.90
C CYS A 120 0.20 -9.57 -13.34
N PRO A 121 0.26 -10.81 -13.85
CA PRO A 121 -0.67 -11.85 -13.42
C PRO A 121 -0.61 -12.06 -11.90
N ALA A 122 -1.78 -12.22 -11.28
CA ALA A 122 -1.85 -12.64 -9.89
C ALA A 122 -1.28 -14.06 -9.75
N PRO A 123 -0.63 -14.39 -8.61
CA PRO A 123 -0.21 -15.77 -8.35
C PRO A 123 -1.41 -16.71 -8.31
N ASP A 124 -1.25 -17.94 -8.85
CA ASP A 124 -2.34 -18.93 -8.97
C ASP A 124 -3.04 -19.28 -7.65
N TYR A 125 -2.39 -19.04 -6.50
CA TYR A 125 -2.95 -19.30 -5.17
C TYR A 125 -3.82 -18.15 -4.61
N GLN A 126 -3.89 -17.00 -5.28
CA GLN A 126 -4.73 -15.87 -4.88
C GLN A 126 -6.02 -15.86 -5.70
N GLU A 127 -6.95 -16.75 -5.36
CA GLU A 127 -8.22 -16.90 -6.08
C GLU A 127 -9.02 -15.59 -6.08
N GLY A 128 -9.41 -15.12 -7.27
CA GLY A 128 -10.20 -13.90 -7.46
C GLY A 128 -9.40 -12.59 -7.41
N ALA A 129 -8.09 -12.62 -7.18
CA ALA A 129 -7.23 -11.45 -7.33
C ALA A 129 -7.03 -11.12 -8.82
N GLY A 130 -7.27 -9.87 -9.19
CA GLY A 130 -6.96 -9.34 -10.51
C GLY A 130 -5.48 -9.02 -10.69
N ASP A 131 -5.13 -8.65 -11.92
CA ASP A 131 -3.76 -8.28 -12.28
C ASP A 131 -3.21 -7.16 -11.38
N GLY A 132 -1.92 -7.24 -11.07
CA GLY A 132 -1.14 -6.16 -10.47
C GLY A 132 -0.57 -5.19 -11.52
N ALA A 133 0.04 -4.12 -11.02
CA ALA A 133 0.72 -3.13 -11.83
C ALA A 133 1.84 -2.41 -11.06
N PHE A 134 2.76 -1.80 -11.80
CA PHE A 134 3.87 -1.00 -11.27
C PHE A 134 3.78 0.43 -11.76
N PHE A 135 4.06 1.37 -10.86
CA PHE A 135 3.94 2.80 -11.09
C PHE A 135 5.19 3.52 -10.61
N GLU A 136 5.44 4.69 -11.20
CA GLU A 136 6.38 5.68 -10.70
C GLU A 136 5.58 6.89 -10.23
N ALA A 137 5.88 7.38 -9.02
CA ALA A 137 5.40 8.67 -8.55
C ALA A 137 6.56 9.64 -8.34
N THR A 138 6.45 10.84 -8.91
CA THR A 138 7.37 11.96 -8.70
C THR A 138 6.90 12.79 -7.51
N LEU A 139 7.77 12.94 -6.52
CA LEU A 139 7.53 13.74 -5.32
C LEU A 139 7.73 15.24 -5.62
N ALA A 140 7.28 16.09 -4.69
CA ALA A 140 7.34 17.55 -4.87
C ALA A 140 8.77 18.07 -5.11
N ASP A 141 9.75 17.42 -4.49
CA ASP A 141 11.18 17.72 -4.62
C ASP A 141 11.90 16.89 -5.70
N LYS A 142 11.13 16.35 -6.65
CA LYS A 142 11.61 15.60 -7.82
C LYS A 142 12.23 14.23 -7.53
N ARG A 143 12.29 13.80 -6.27
CA ARG A 143 12.61 12.40 -5.96
C ARG A 143 11.52 11.47 -6.50
N GLN A 144 11.91 10.27 -6.89
CA GLN A 144 10.99 9.24 -7.36
C GLN A 144 10.73 8.23 -6.24
N VAL A 145 9.51 7.71 -6.22
CA VAL A 145 9.14 6.51 -5.47
C VAL A 145 8.44 5.57 -6.44
N PHE A 146 8.70 4.28 -6.28
CA PHE A 146 8.09 3.24 -7.10
C PHE A 146 7.00 2.56 -6.29
N ILE A 147 5.88 2.23 -6.94
CA ILE A 147 4.76 1.58 -6.27
C ILE A 147 4.41 0.30 -7.03
N GLN A 148 4.40 -0.82 -6.33
CA GLN A 148 3.71 -2.02 -6.78
C GLN A 148 2.28 -1.97 -6.23
N ALA A 149 1.29 -2.13 -7.11
CA ALA A 149 -0.10 -2.29 -6.72
C ALA A 149 -0.57 -3.70 -7.04
N SER A 150 -1.29 -4.32 -6.11
CA SER A 150 -1.84 -5.66 -6.29
C SER A 150 -3.10 -5.84 -5.48
N GLN A 151 -3.94 -6.79 -5.88
CA GLN A 151 -5.01 -7.30 -5.04
C GLN A 151 -4.48 -8.44 -4.18
N GLN A 152 -4.84 -8.45 -2.91
CA GLN A 152 -4.51 -9.55 -1.99
C GLN A 152 -5.77 -10.08 -1.34
N ASP A 153 -5.92 -11.40 -1.35
CA ASP A 153 -7.01 -12.06 -0.64
C ASP A 153 -6.85 -11.84 0.87
N GLY A 154 -7.91 -11.34 1.50
CA GLY A 154 -7.97 -11.20 2.96
C GLY A 154 -8.67 -12.38 3.63
N GLY A 155 -8.97 -13.42 2.87
CA GLY A 155 -9.66 -14.63 3.29
C GLY A 155 -11.19 -14.51 3.19
N LYS A 156 -11.85 -15.64 3.44
CA LYS A 156 -13.29 -15.92 3.23
C LYS A 156 -14.28 -14.85 3.72
N TYR A 157 -13.91 -14.02 4.68
CA TYR A 157 -14.81 -13.06 5.32
C TYR A 157 -14.43 -11.59 5.08
N THR A 158 -13.48 -11.33 4.19
CA THR A 158 -13.11 -9.97 3.79
C THR A 158 -13.39 -9.78 2.31
N GLY A 159 -13.61 -8.54 1.87
CA GLY A 159 -13.73 -8.22 0.44
C GLY A 159 -12.38 -8.13 -0.28
N GLY A 160 -11.33 -8.74 0.28
CA GLY A 160 -9.95 -8.57 -0.14
C GLY A 160 -9.39 -7.18 0.11
N PHE A 161 -8.17 -6.96 -0.34
CA PHE A 161 -7.44 -5.70 -0.19
C PHE A 161 -6.82 -5.25 -1.50
N THR A 162 -6.77 -3.93 -1.68
CA THR A 162 -5.89 -3.27 -2.64
C THR A 162 -4.63 -2.84 -1.90
N VAL A 163 -3.49 -3.41 -2.26
CA VAL A 163 -2.21 -3.16 -1.59
C VAL A 163 -1.31 -2.32 -2.46
N PHE A 164 -0.66 -1.33 -1.85
CA PHE A 164 0.36 -0.48 -2.45
C PHE A 164 1.67 -0.63 -1.69
N ASP A 165 2.64 -1.31 -2.28
CA ASP A 165 3.98 -1.48 -1.73
C ASP A 165 4.93 -0.46 -2.36
N LEU A 166 5.57 0.35 -1.51
CA LEU A 166 6.49 1.40 -1.93
C LEU A 166 7.92 0.85 -1.96
N ALA A 167 8.64 1.23 -3.01
CA ALA A 167 10.07 0.95 -3.18
C ALA A 167 10.84 2.24 -3.51
N ARG A 168 12.07 2.33 -2.99
CA ARG A 168 13.01 3.44 -3.29
C ARG A 168 13.72 3.26 -4.63
N THR A 169 13.81 2.02 -5.10
CA THR A 169 14.48 1.65 -6.34
C THR A 169 13.47 1.10 -7.34
N ARG A 170 13.76 1.30 -8.63
CA ARG A 170 12.91 0.79 -9.70
C ARG A 170 12.87 -0.73 -9.66
N PRO A 171 11.70 -1.38 -9.54
CA PRO A 171 11.60 -2.82 -9.31
C PRO A 171 11.70 -3.62 -10.63
N SER A 172 12.73 -3.36 -11.44
CA SER A 172 12.89 -3.96 -12.78
C SER A 172 12.95 -5.49 -12.76
N GLU A 173 13.61 -6.07 -11.75
CA GLU A 173 13.69 -7.52 -11.59
C GLU A 173 12.33 -8.15 -11.27
N ALA A 174 11.57 -7.55 -10.33
CA ALA A 174 10.23 -8.03 -9.99
C ALA A 174 9.27 -7.92 -11.18
N ILE A 175 9.33 -6.80 -11.90
CA ILE A 175 8.57 -6.57 -13.13
C ILE A 175 8.84 -7.66 -14.17
N ALA A 176 10.12 -8.02 -14.38
CA ALA A 176 10.50 -9.07 -15.33
C ALA A 176 10.07 -10.46 -14.83
N ALA A 177 10.29 -10.76 -13.55
CA ALA A 177 9.93 -12.04 -12.94
C ALA A 177 8.43 -12.33 -12.98
N MET A 178 7.60 -11.29 -12.86
CA MET A 178 6.14 -11.38 -12.92
C MET A 178 5.60 -11.43 -14.36
N ASN A 179 6.44 -11.39 -15.39
CA ASN A 179 6.01 -11.37 -16.80
C ASN A 179 5.00 -10.24 -17.11
N CYS A 180 5.16 -9.09 -16.45
CA CYS A 180 4.25 -7.95 -16.64
C CYS A 180 4.32 -7.40 -18.08
N SER A 181 3.20 -6.88 -18.58
CA SER A 181 3.19 -6.07 -19.80
C SER A 181 3.89 -4.73 -19.55
N GLN A 182 5.02 -4.50 -20.23
CA GLN A 182 5.75 -3.24 -20.17
C GLN A 182 4.99 -2.14 -20.92
N ILE A 183 4.86 -0.97 -20.32
CA ILE A 183 4.41 0.23 -21.03
C ILE A 183 5.65 0.95 -21.55
N LYS A 184 5.73 1.12 -22.88
CA LYS A 184 6.82 1.83 -23.56
C LYS A 184 6.69 3.33 -23.40
#